data_AF-A0AAW0B5B1-F1
#
_entry.id   AF-A0AAW0B5B1-F1
#
_cell.length_a   1.000
_cell.length_b   1.000
_cell.length_c   1.000
_cell.angle_alpha   90.00
_cell.angle_beta   90.00
_cell.angle_gamma   90.00
#
_symmetry.space_group_name_H-M   'P 1'
#
loop_
_entity.id
_entity.type
_entity.pdbx_description
1 polymer ?
#
loop_
_entity_poly.entity_id
_entity_poly.type
_entity_poly.pdbx_seq_one_letter_code
_entity_poly.pdbx_strand_id
1 'polypeptide(L)'
;MSRSSSPVDSDDEMRLAMKQVTPTVVRTGTKRPHTNLSGQDDADSDDAAAPRNLSLSNQNLVMAAKRYGERKRLRGDQIAELESFVNVSSFPKCPTDPAPLREVKLMANGLALANQLEQIVAAKPPFELSDDLQLNIKKYAPAILLSERLGSYKGDVPTEALMEIIKRLRFSIPDGLEHIPADWNKVISFAEYCLTQKRATMKKAIRASLKPVTDKDTKVVTYAEDTKKHDNIYKLASAIVKGTNCTVNVILCSRVALMRKVYLKHPDSKFWDKLDAKLDEIREDADGDPKQLVRGFRHVLEQDQKKHGKKDYKDSDIQDAVDNFQQKVDDIIDVNAATTADDDGEPDAEPSEG
;
A
#
# COMPACT_ATOMS: atom_id res chain seq x y z
N MET A 1 55.08 7.84 -5.04
CA MET A 1 53.77 8.48 -4.71
C MET A 1 52.69 7.73 -5.48
N SER A 2 52.12 6.68 -4.88
CA SER A 2 51.14 5.81 -5.53
C SER A 2 49.77 6.08 -4.92
N ARG A 3 48.84 6.59 -5.73
CA ARG A 3 47.46 6.86 -5.32
C ARG A 3 46.67 5.55 -5.34
N SER A 4 46.21 5.14 -4.17
CA SER A 4 45.25 4.04 -3.98
C SER A 4 43.87 4.51 -4.45
N SER A 5 43.36 3.89 -5.51
CA SER A 5 41.97 4.06 -5.95
C SER A 5 41.09 3.13 -5.12
N SER A 6 40.26 3.71 -4.27
CA SER A 6 39.26 2.96 -3.50
C SER A 6 38.11 2.51 -4.40
N PRO A 7 37.48 1.34 -4.16
CA PRO A 7 36.36 0.87 -4.94
C PRO A 7 35.12 1.71 -4.63
N VAL A 8 34.43 2.17 -5.67
CA VAL A 8 33.15 2.87 -5.57
C VAL A 8 32.06 1.87 -5.17
N ASP A 9 31.29 2.23 -4.15
CA ASP A 9 30.24 1.44 -3.54
C ASP A 9 29.08 1.24 -4.53
N SER A 10 28.78 -0.02 -4.85
CA SER A 10 27.81 -0.40 -5.89
C SER A 10 26.35 -0.12 -5.52
N ASP A 11 26.10 0.37 -4.30
CA ASP A 11 24.77 0.70 -3.79
C ASP A 11 24.29 2.12 -4.17
N ASP A 12 25.20 3.03 -4.55
CA ASP A 12 24.82 4.40 -4.98
C ASP A 12 24.28 4.44 -6.42
N GLU A 13 24.66 3.48 -7.27
CA GLU A 13 24.24 3.44 -8.67
C GLU A 13 22.77 3.00 -8.83
N MET A 14 22.26 2.16 -7.93
CA MET A 14 20.83 1.79 -7.92
C MET A 14 19.93 2.90 -7.37
N ARG A 15 20.45 3.80 -6.53
CA ARG A 15 19.70 4.95 -6.01
C ARG A 15 19.46 6.02 -7.08
N LEU A 16 20.33 6.14 -8.09
CA LEU A 16 20.15 7.07 -9.20
C LEU A 16 19.13 6.57 -10.25
N ALA A 17 18.96 5.25 -10.39
CA ALA A 17 18.07 4.67 -11.40
C ALA A 17 16.56 4.81 -11.08
N MET A 18 16.19 5.12 -9.83
CA MET A 18 14.79 5.28 -9.41
C MET A 18 14.21 6.70 -9.60
N LYS A 19 14.97 7.66 -10.11
CA LYS A 19 14.52 9.06 -10.29
C LYS A 19 13.95 9.40 -11.69
N GLN A 20 13.77 8.44 -12.60
CA GLN A 20 13.34 8.73 -13.97
C GLN A 20 12.15 7.90 -14.48
N VAL A 21 11.15 7.65 -13.64
CA VAL A 21 9.85 7.17 -14.12
C VAL A 21 8.82 8.27 -13.96
N THR A 22 8.84 9.22 -14.89
CA THR A 22 7.72 10.16 -15.07
C THR A 22 6.57 9.44 -15.79
N PRO A 23 5.35 9.42 -15.23
CA PRO A 23 4.20 8.89 -15.96
C PRO A 23 3.81 9.84 -17.09
N THR A 24 3.90 9.35 -18.33
CA THR A 24 3.34 10.00 -19.53
C THR A 24 1.82 9.99 -19.42
N VAL A 25 1.23 11.12 -19.05
CA VAL A 25 -0.22 11.33 -19.06
C VAL A 25 -0.69 11.43 -20.50
N VAL A 26 -1.24 10.34 -21.03
CA VAL A 26 -1.95 10.32 -22.32
C VAL A 26 -3.31 10.99 -22.12
N ARG A 27 -3.42 12.25 -22.54
CA ARG A 27 -4.72 12.94 -22.67
C ARG A 27 -5.48 12.38 -23.87
N THR A 28 -6.44 11.49 -23.62
CA THR A 28 -7.45 11.09 -24.60
C THR A 28 -8.52 12.19 -24.71
N GLY A 29 -8.40 13.02 -25.74
CA GLY A 29 -9.42 14.00 -26.10
C GLY A 29 -10.65 13.31 -26.69
N THR A 30 -11.73 13.22 -25.92
CA THR A 30 -13.04 12.77 -26.40
C THR A 30 -13.74 13.92 -27.13
N LYS A 31 -13.76 13.84 -28.48
CA LYS A 31 -14.63 14.66 -29.33
C LYS A 31 -16.08 14.23 -29.14
N ARG A 32 -16.95 15.15 -28.69
CA ARG A 32 -18.41 14.97 -28.70
C ARG A 32 -18.95 15.18 -30.13
N PRO A 33 -19.89 14.34 -30.62
CA PRO A 33 -20.52 14.54 -31.90
C PRO A 33 -21.65 15.58 -31.80
N HIS A 34 -21.73 16.46 -32.80
CA HIS A 34 -22.87 17.34 -33.04
C HIS A 34 -24.01 16.55 -33.68
N THR A 35 -25.17 16.51 -33.02
CA THR A 35 -26.44 16.06 -33.60
C THR A 35 -27.26 17.28 -34.00
N ASN A 36 -27.36 17.51 -35.31
CA ASN A 36 -28.38 18.34 -35.93
C ASN A 36 -29.69 17.55 -35.97
N LEU A 37 -30.77 18.08 -35.40
CA LEU A 37 -32.14 17.63 -35.66
C LEU A 37 -33.01 18.87 -35.90
N SER A 38 -33.22 19.14 -37.17
CA SER A 38 -34.30 19.98 -37.69
C SER A 38 -35.60 19.18 -37.64
N GLY A 39 -36.57 19.65 -36.87
CA GLY A 39 -37.93 19.14 -36.84
C GLY A 39 -38.85 20.32 -36.63
N GLN A 40 -39.42 20.78 -37.73
CA GLN A 40 -40.42 21.84 -37.82
C GLN A 40 -41.77 21.16 -37.90
N ASP A 41 -42.65 21.43 -36.94
CA ASP A 41 -44.08 21.17 -37.07
C ASP A 41 -44.84 22.29 -36.36
N ASP A 42 -45.67 22.95 -37.15
CA ASP A 42 -46.60 24.01 -36.80
C ASP A 42 -47.78 23.45 -36.01
N ALA A 43 -48.13 24.08 -34.90
CA ALA A 43 -49.43 23.92 -34.27
C ALA A 43 -49.84 25.21 -33.55
N ASP A 44 -50.78 25.91 -34.19
CA ASP A 44 -51.56 27.02 -33.63
C ASP A 44 -52.17 26.62 -32.28
N SER A 45 -52.04 27.50 -31.28
CA SER A 45 -52.84 27.44 -30.06
C SER A 45 -52.98 28.83 -29.43
N ASP A 46 -54.17 29.37 -29.68
CA ASP A 46 -55.00 30.28 -28.90
C ASP A 46 -54.40 31.06 -27.73
N ASP A 47 -54.42 32.37 -27.97
CA ASP A 47 -54.56 33.52 -27.11
C ASP A 47 -55.15 33.25 -25.70
N ALA A 48 -54.26 33.22 -24.70
CA ALA A 48 -54.60 33.46 -23.31
C ALA A 48 -53.65 34.52 -22.74
N ALA A 49 -54.18 35.71 -22.48
CA ALA A 49 -53.47 36.87 -21.97
C ALA A 49 -52.79 36.59 -20.62
N ALA A 50 -51.52 36.18 -20.67
CA ALA A 50 -50.66 36.01 -19.52
C ALA A 50 -50.26 37.38 -18.91
N PRO A 51 -50.09 37.47 -17.57
CA PRO A 51 -49.80 38.71 -16.86
C PRO A 51 -48.39 39.22 -17.20
N ARG A 52 -48.28 40.13 -18.18
CA ARG A 52 -47.02 40.72 -18.67
C ARG A 52 -46.23 41.58 -17.66
N ASN A 53 -46.71 41.76 -16.44
CA ASN A 53 -46.07 42.61 -15.42
C ASN A 53 -45.16 41.87 -14.42
N LEU A 54 -45.02 40.54 -14.53
CA LEU A 54 -44.10 39.75 -13.69
C LEU A 54 -42.65 39.72 -14.22
N SER A 55 -42.42 40.06 -15.50
CA SER A 55 -41.13 39.89 -16.18
C SER A 55 -40.07 40.94 -15.80
N LEU A 56 -40.48 42.20 -15.59
CA LEU A 56 -39.52 43.31 -15.40
C LEU A 56 -38.80 43.30 -14.04
N SER A 57 -39.46 42.85 -12.97
CA SER A 57 -38.86 42.82 -11.62
C SER A 57 -37.73 41.80 -11.52
N ASN A 58 -37.88 40.65 -12.18
CA ASN A 58 -36.86 39.60 -12.17
C ASN A 58 -35.63 39.99 -13.00
N GLN A 59 -35.80 40.79 -14.06
CA GLN A 59 -34.67 41.26 -14.88
C GLN A 59 -33.65 42.07 -14.05
N ASN A 60 -34.10 42.91 -13.12
CA ASN A 60 -33.19 43.67 -12.26
C ASN A 60 -32.41 42.75 -11.31
N LEU A 61 -33.06 41.73 -10.75
CA LEU A 61 -32.42 40.73 -9.89
C LEU A 61 -31.45 39.85 -10.67
N VAL A 62 -31.81 39.42 -11.89
CA VAL A 62 -30.94 38.68 -12.80
C VAL A 62 -29.69 39.50 -13.15
N MET A 63 -29.85 40.78 -13.50
CA MET A 63 -28.73 41.68 -13.76
C MET A 63 -27.85 41.91 -12.51
N ALA A 64 -28.46 42.01 -11.32
CA ALA A 64 -27.73 42.11 -10.07
C ALA A 64 -26.96 40.81 -9.75
N ALA A 65 -27.58 39.66 -9.99
CA ALA A 65 -26.98 38.34 -9.83
C ALA A 65 -25.78 38.17 -10.74
N LYS A 66 -25.93 38.51 -12.02
CA LYS A 66 -24.83 38.48 -13.01
C LYS A 66 -23.66 39.36 -12.61
N ARG A 67 -23.91 40.63 -12.26
CA ARG A 67 -22.87 41.55 -11.76
C ARG A 67 -22.16 41.03 -10.51
N TYR A 68 -22.91 40.36 -9.63
CA TYR A 68 -22.33 39.77 -8.42
C TYR A 68 -21.49 38.52 -8.74
N GLY A 69 -21.96 37.66 -9.65
CA GLY A 69 -21.22 36.51 -10.16
C GLY A 69 -19.90 36.91 -10.84
N GLU A 70 -19.94 37.92 -11.70
CA GLU A 70 -18.74 38.51 -12.33
C GLU A 70 -17.75 39.04 -11.28
N ARG A 71 -18.25 39.77 -10.27
CA ARG A 71 -17.42 40.28 -9.16
C ARG A 71 -16.77 39.16 -8.36
N LYS A 72 -17.44 38.03 -8.21
CA LYS A 72 -16.94 36.83 -7.52
C LYS A 72 -16.11 35.90 -8.42
N ARG A 73 -15.90 36.28 -9.69
CA ARG A 73 -15.18 35.49 -10.69
C ARG A 73 -15.77 34.09 -10.87
N LEU A 74 -17.09 33.99 -10.85
CA LEU A 74 -17.79 32.75 -11.17
C LEU A 74 -17.57 32.37 -12.65
N ARG A 75 -17.53 31.08 -12.95
CA ARG A 75 -17.47 30.57 -14.33
C ARG A 75 -18.79 30.87 -15.06
N GLY A 76 -18.77 30.88 -16.39
CA GLY A 76 -19.96 31.25 -17.19
C GLY A 76 -21.17 30.34 -16.97
N ASP A 77 -20.92 29.04 -16.77
CA ASP A 77 -21.92 28.03 -16.39
C ASP A 77 -22.52 28.31 -15.00
N GLN A 78 -21.70 28.69 -14.02
CA GLN A 78 -22.17 29.05 -12.67
C GLN A 78 -22.96 30.37 -12.64
N ILE A 79 -22.63 31.32 -13.52
CA ILE A 79 -23.45 32.53 -13.71
C ILE A 79 -24.81 32.15 -14.27
N ALA A 80 -24.88 31.26 -15.28
CA ALA A 80 -26.14 30.76 -15.81
C ALA A 80 -26.97 29.98 -14.77
N GLU A 81 -26.30 29.20 -13.90
CA GLU A 81 -26.95 28.52 -12.77
C GLU A 81 -27.55 29.53 -11.78
N LEU A 82 -26.82 30.61 -11.45
CA LEU A 82 -27.30 31.68 -10.59
C LEU A 82 -28.49 32.44 -11.21
N GLU A 83 -28.47 32.67 -12.53
CA GLU A 83 -29.60 33.25 -13.26
C GLU A 83 -30.82 32.32 -13.24
N SER A 84 -30.61 31.02 -13.45
CA SER A 84 -31.65 30.00 -13.33
C SER A 84 -32.28 29.97 -11.93
N PHE A 85 -31.45 30.02 -10.88
CA PHE A 85 -31.94 30.09 -9.51
C PHE A 85 -32.83 31.31 -9.26
N VAL A 86 -32.47 32.49 -9.80
CA VAL A 86 -33.31 33.69 -9.70
C VAL A 86 -34.65 33.52 -10.41
N ASN A 87 -34.65 32.84 -11.55
CA ASN A 87 -35.85 32.63 -12.37
C ASN A 87 -36.80 31.56 -11.80
N VAL A 88 -36.25 30.54 -11.15
CA VAL A 88 -37.02 29.43 -10.54
C VAL A 88 -37.52 29.80 -9.15
N SER A 89 -36.73 30.57 -8.39
CA SER A 89 -37.09 30.96 -7.03
C SER A 89 -38.26 31.94 -7.05
N SER A 90 -39.41 31.48 -6.55
CA SER A 90 -40.60 32.31 -6.40
C SER A 90 -40.44 33.26 -5.21
N PHE A 91 -39.68 34.34 -5.39
CA PHE A 91 -39.47 35.33 -4.34
C PHE A 91 -40.77 36.09 -4.02
N PRO A 92 -41.12 36.25 -2.73
CA PRO A 92 -42.28 37.05 -2.34
C PRO A 92 -42.14 38.49 -2.87
N LYS A 93 -43.23 39.03 -3.46
CA LYS A 93 -43.29 40.39 -4.02
C LYS A 93 -43.35 41.49 -2.96
N CYS A 94 -42.54 41.41 -1.91
CA CYS A 94 -42.44 42.51 -0.96
C CYS A 94 -41.41 43.51 -1.50
N PRO A 95 -41.81 44.71 -1.98
CA PRO A 95 -40.90 45.65 -2.65
C PRO A 95 -39.83 46.25 -1.71
N THR A 96 -39.95 46.04 -0.40
CA THR A 96 -39.00 46.52 0.60
C THR A 96 -38.15 45.42 1.22
N ASP A 97 -38.36 44.14 0.86
CA ASP A 97 -37.64 43.03 1.48
C ASP A 97 -36.31 42.75 0.76
N PRO A 98 -35.14 42.91 1.42
CA PRO A 98 -33.85 42.55 0.86
C PRO A 98 -33.62 41.03 0.74
N ALA A 99 -34.58 40.18 1.17
CA ALA A 99 -34.47 38.73 1.15
C ALA A 99 -34.04 38.14 -0.21
N PRO A 100 -34.61 38.51 -1.37
CA PRO A 100 -34.24 37.91 -2.65
C PRO A 100 -32.77 38.16 -3.01
N LEU A 101 -32.30 39.39 -2.78
CA LEU A 101 -30.90 39.74 -3.02
C LEU A 101 -29.96 39.06 -2.02
N ARG A 102 -30.39 38.84 -0.78
CA ARG A 102 -29.63 38.09 0.23
C ARG A 102 -29.44 36.64 -0.21
N GLU A 103 -30.48 35.97 -0.69
CA GLU A 103 -30.42 34.59 -1.17
C GLU A 103 -29.50 34.45 -2.39
N VAL A 104 -29.63 35.35 -3.37
CA VAL A 104 -28.72 35.40 -4.53
C VAL A 104 -27.26 35.58 -4.11
N LYS A 105 -26.99 36.47 -3.14
CA LYS A 105 -25.63 36.66 -2.61
C LYS A 105 -25.11 35.41 -1.89
N LEU A 106 -25.96 34.70 -1.14
CA LEU A 106 -25.59 33.46 -0.46
C LEU A 106 -25.24 32.38 -1.47
N MET A 107 -26.08 32.16 -2.50
CA MET A 107 -25.80 31.18 -3.54
C MET A 107 -24.50 31.51 -4.29
N ALA A 108 -24.32 32.76 -4.72
CA ALA A 108 -23.10 33.17 -5.40
C ALA A 108 -21.84 33.04 -4.52
N ASN A 109 -21.95 33.27 -3.21
CA ASN A 109 -20.85 32.98 -2.28
C ASN A 109 -20.60 31.48 -2.15
N GLY A 110 -21.64 30.64 -2.15
CA GLY A 110 -21.53 29.18 -2.15
C GLY A 110 -20.78 28.66 -3.38
N LEU A 111 -21.13 29.14 -4.57
CA LEU A 111 -20.43 28.81 -5.82
C LEU A 111 -18.97 29.30 -5.82
N ALA A 112 -18.72 30.50 -5.29
CA ALA A 112 -17.36 31.02 -5.16
C ALA A 112 -16.51 30.18 -4.18
N LEU A 113 -17.10 29.74 -3.07
CA LEU A 113 -16.45 28.83 -2.12
C LEU A 113 -16.16 27.46 -2.75
N ALA A 114 -17.08 26.92 -3.55
CA ALA A 114 -16.86 25.69 -4.31
C ALA A 114 -15.66 25.82 -5.26
N ASN A 115 -15.54 26.95 -5.99
CA ASN A 115 -14.37 27.21 -6.84
C ASN A 115 -13.06 27.31 -6.05
N GLN A 116 -13.08 27.96 -4.89
CA GLN A 116 -11.90 28.05 -4.03
C GLN A 116 -11.51 26.66 -3.49
N LEU A 117 -12.50 25.84 -3.12
CA LEU A 117 -12.25 24.47 -2.69
C LEU A 117 -11.68 23.62 -3.83
N GLU A 118 -12.23 23.70 -5.04
CA GLU A 118 -11.67 23.06 -6.24
C GLU A 118 -10.23 23.49 -6.50
N GLN A 119 -9.93 24.79 -6.37
CA GLN A 119 -8.56 25.30 -6.52
C GLN A 119 -7.62 24.78 -5.42
N ILE A 120 -8.06 24.73 -4.17
CA ILE A 120 -7.26 24.18 -3.06
C ILE A 120 -7.00 22.68 -3.28
N VAL A 121 -8.01 21.93 -3.72
CA VAL A 121 -7.88 20.50 -4.03
C VAL A 121 -6.93 20.29 -5.22
N ALA A 122 -7.05 21.10 -6.27
CA ALA A 122 -6.17 21.03 -7.44
C ALA A 122 -4.73 21.48 -7.15
N ALA A 123 -4.55 22.41 -6.22
CA ALA A 123 -3.24 22.90 -5.80
C ALA A 123 -2.57 22.00 -4.75
N LYS A 124 -3.29 21.01 -4.20
CA LYS A 124 -2.72 20.07 -3.23
C LYS A 124 -1.56 19.32 -3.89
N PRO A 125 -0.34 19.33 -3.30
CA PRO A 125 0.76 18.57 -3.84
C PRO A 125 0.40 17.08 -3.90
N PRO A 126 0.87 16.33 -4.90
CA PRO A 126 0.75 14.88 -4.91
C PRO A 126 1.25 14.30 -3.60
N PHE A 127 0.57 13.31 -3.06
CA PHE A 127 1.03 12.63 -1.85
C PHE A 127 2.41 12.01 -2.10
N GLU A 128 3.32 12.26 -1.17
CA GLU A 128 4.65 11.66 -1.09
C GLU A 128 4.80 10.96 0.26
N LEU A 129 5.51 9.83 0.25
CA LEU A 129 5.77 9.07 1.47
C LEU A 129 6.70 9.84 2.38
N SER A 130 6.24 10.18 3.58
CA SER A 130 7.08 10.81 4.60
C SER A 130 8.25 9.91 5.00
N ASP A 131 9.38 10.52 5.36
CA ASP A 131 10.58 9.78 5.79
C ASP A 131 10.29 8.90 7.02
N ASP A 132 9.42 9.37 7.93
CA ASP A 132 8.99 8.62 9.10
C ASP A 132 8.18 7.38 8.73
N LEU A 133 7.23 7.49 7.79
CA LEU A 133 6.48 6.35 7.29
C LEU A 133 7.42 5.35 6.63
N GLN A 134 8.34 5.82 5.79
CA GLN A 134 9.32 4.96 5.14
C GLN A 134 10.22 4.22 6.14
N LEU A 135 10.67 4.91 7.19
CA LEU A 135 11.49 4.32 8.26
C LEU A 135 10.73 3.25 9.03
N ASN A 136 9.46 3.51 9.37
CA ASN A 136 8.61 2.54 10.05
C ASN A 136 8.35 1.31 9.16
N ILE A 137 8.02 1.49 7.88
CA ILE A 137 7.83 0.36 6.94
C ILE A 137 9.10 -0.51 6.88
N LYS A 138 10.28 0.11 6.72
CA LYS A 138 11.57 -0.59 6.72
C LYS A 138 11.85 -1.35 8.02
N LYS A 139 11.38 -0.82 9.15
CA LYS A 139 11.52 -1.42 10.48
C LYS A 139 10.63 -2.66 10.66
N TYR A 140 9.38 -2.62 10.19
CA TYR A 140 8.44 -3.74 10.35
C TYR A 140 8.58 -4.84 9.28
N ALA A 141 9.03 -4.51 8.07
CA ALA A 141 9.28 -5.49 7.01
C ALA A 141 10.14 -6.71 7.46
N PRO A 142 11.29 -6.55 8.15
CA PRO A 142 12.04 -7.70 8.66
C PRO A 142 11.31 -8.46 9.76
N ALA A 143 10.55 -7.78 10.63
CA ALA A 143 9.83 -8.45 11.72
C ALA A 143 8.74 -9.40 11.19
N ILE A 144 8.05 -9.00 10.12
CA ILE A 144 7.04 -9.83 9.46
C ILE A 144 7.69 -11.05 8.81
N LEU A 145 8.77 -10.85 8.05
CA LEU A 145 9.48 -11.97 7.41
C LEU A 145 10.12 -12.92 8.44
N LEU A 146 10.38 -12.45 9.66
CA LEU A 146 10.93 -13.27 10.73
C LEU A 146 9.86 -13.85 11.67
N SER A 147 8.59 -13.51 11.45
CA SER A 147 7.47 -14.03 12.23
C SER A 147 7.31 -15.54 12.03
N GLU A 148 7.00 -16.23 13.11
CA GLU A 148 6.65 -17.64 13.10
C GLU A 148 5.26 -17.92 12.55
N ARG A 149 4.40 -16.90 12.51
CA ARG A 149 3.00 -16.99 12.06
C ARG A 149 2.87 -16.80 10.57
N LEU A 150 3.93 -16.30 9.92
CA LEU A 150 3.88 -16.00 8.49
C LEU A 150 3.61 -17.25 7.64
N GLY A 151 2.46 -17.21 6.96
CA GLY A 151 1.97 -18.14 5.94
C GLY A 151 3.00 -18.42 4.86
N SER A 152 3.29 -17.38 4.10
CA SER A 152 4.14 -17.42 2.93
C SER A 152 5.12 -16.23 2.96
N TYR A 153 6.33 -16.43 2.44
CA TYR A 153 7.33 -15.38 2.25
C TYR A 153 7.10 -14.59 0.96
N LYS A 154 6.21 -15.03 0.07
CA LYS A 154 5.90 -14.39 -1.22
C LYS A 154 4.40 -14.20 -1.41
N GLY A 155 4.05 -13.32 -2.34
CA GLY A 155 2.66 -12.98 -2.64
C GLY A 155 2.14 -11.91 -1.71
N ASP A 156 0.83 -11.89 -1.52
CA ASP A 156 0.12 -10.81 -0.85
C ASP A 156 0.19 -10.96 0.68
N VAL A 157 0.27 -12.19 1.21
CA VAL A 157 0.33 -12.48 2.66
C VAL A 157 1.28 -11.57 3.46
N PRO A 158 2.59 -11.45 3.13
CA PRO A 158 3.49 -10.56 3.87
C PRO A 158 3.17 -9.08 3.65
N THR A 159 2.65 -8.70 2.48
CA THR A 159 2.26 -7.33 2.15
C THR A 159 1.03 -6.92 2.95
N GLU A 160 -0.02 -7.75 2.97
CA GLU A 160 -1.25 -7.54 3.74
C GLU A 160 -0.97 -7.44 5.24
N ALA A 161 -0.14 -8.33 5.78
CA ALA A 161 0.31 -8.23 7.17
C ALA A 161 1.00 -6.88 7.47
N LEU A 162 1.85 -6.39 6.56
CA LEU A 162 2.52 -5.11 6.71
C LEU A 162 1.54 -3.94 6.59
N MET A 163 0.61 -4.01 5.64
CA MET A 163 -0.43 -3.00 5.46
C MET A 163 -1.35 -2.91 6.67
N GLU A 164 -1.67 -4.03 7.31
CA GLU A 164 -2.48 -4.03 8.53
C GLU A 164 -1.76 -3.37 9.70
N ILE A 165 -0.47 -3.67 9.90
CA ILE A 165 0.36 -2.98 10.89
C ILE A 165 0.35 -1.47 10.65
N ILE A 166 0.47 -1.05 9.39
CA ILE A 166 0.45 0.36 8.98
C ILE A 166 -0.91 1.01 9.26
N LYS A 167 -2.03 0.34 8.92
CA LYS A 167 -3.40 0.81 9.18
C LYS A 167 -3.68 0.94 10.68
N ARG A 168 -3.25 -0.04 11.47
CA ARG A 168 -3.48 -0.09 12.92
C ARG A 168 -2.65 0.93 13.68
N LEU A 169 -1.40 1.15 13.27
CA LEU A 169 -0.48 2.06 13.97
C LEU A 169 -0.47 3.49 13.41
N ARG A 170 -1.11 3.73 12.26
CA ARG A 170 -1.32 5.06 11.65
C ARG A 170 -0.04 5.92 11.63
N PHE A 171 1.07 5.39 11.10
CA PHE A 171 2.38 6.06 11.08
C PHE A 171 2.40 7.37 10.27
N SER A 172 1.90 8.46 10.84
CA SER A 172 1.78 9.77 10.18
C SER A 172 1.02 9.72 8.84
N ILE A 173 0.09 8.78 8.71
CA ILE A 173 -0.76 8.63 7.52
C ILE A 173 -1.94 9.59 7.63
N PRO A 174 -2.20 10.44 6.63
CA PRO A 174 -3.39 11.29 6.60
C PRO A 174 -4.67 10.46 6.64
N ASP A 175 -5.68 10.97 7.35
CA ASP A 175 -6.99 10.30 7.41
C ASP A 175 -7.60 10.14 6.01
N GLY A 176 -8.12 8.94 5.74
CA GLY A 176 -8.78 8.61 4.48
C GLY A 176 -7.84 8.38 3.30
N LEU A 177 -6.52 8.30 3.50
CA LEU A 177 -5.56 7.97 2.43
C LEU A 177 -5.91 6.61 1.78
N GLU A 178 -6.45 5.67 2.55
CA GLU A 178 -6.86 4.35 2.08
C GLU A 178 -7.97 4.41 1.01
N HIS A 179 -8.77 5.48 1.01
CA HIS A 179 -9.84 5.69 0.03
C HIS A 179 -9.35 6.35 -1.26
N ILE A 180 -8.06 6.67 -1.36
CA ILE A 180 -7.44 7.26 -2.55
C ILE A 180 -6.51 6.19 -3.16
N PRO A 181 -6.99 5.35 -4.10
CA PRO A 181 -6.23 4.18 -4.58
C PRO A 181 -4.86 4.53 -5.14
N ALA A 182 -4.75 5.66 -5.86
CA ALA A 182 -3.49 6.10 -6.46
C ALA A 182 -2.40 6.40 -5.41
N ASP A 183 -2.79 6.99 -4.28
CA ASP A 183 -1.85 7.35 -3.21
C ASP A 183 -1.59 6.17 -2.28
N TRP A 184 -2.62 5.37 -1.99
CA TRP A 184 -2.47 4.14 -1.23
C TRP A 184 -1.55 3.12 -1.92
N ASN A 185 -1.64 3.01 -3.25
CA ASN A 185 -0.74 2.17 -4.05
C ASN A 185 0.73 2.57 -3.90
N LYS A 186 1.05 3.85 -3.66
CA LYS A 186 2.44 4.27 -3.37
C LYS A 186 2.95 3.64 -2.07
N VAL A 187 2.10 3.57 -1.04
CA VAL A 187 2.43 2.93 0.24
C VAL A 187 2.63 1.42 0.04
N ILE A 188 1.71 0.76 -0.67
CA ILE A 188 1.79 -0.67 -0.99
C ILE A 188 3.08 -0.98 -1.76
N SER A 189 3.36 -0.27 -2.87
CA SER A 189 4.55 -0.51 -3.68
C SER A 189 5.85 -0.31 -2.88
N PHE A 190 5.89 0.66 -1.96
CA PHE A 190 7.04 0.86 -1.10
C PHE A 190 7.20 -0.26 -0.05
N ALA A 191 6.10 -0.77 0.49
CA ALA A 191 6.07 -1.92 1.39
C ALA A 191 6.58 -3.19 0.69
N GLU A 192 6.06 -3.50 -0.51
CA GLU A 192 6.51 -4.61 -1.35
C GLU A 192 7.99 -4.53 -1.70
N TYR A 193 8.47 -3.31 -2.02
CA TYR A 193 9.88 -3.05 -2.26
C TYR A 193 10.71 -3.40 -1.02
N CYS A 194 10.32 -2.93 0.17
CA CYS A 194 11.04 -3.20 1.42
C CYS A 194 11.07 -4.71 1.74
N LEU A 195 9.95 -5.42 1.58
CA LEU A 195 9.88 -6.88 1.76
C LEU A 195 10.79 -7.60 0.78
N THR A 196 10.82 -7.19 -0.49
CA THR A 196 11.70 -7.76 -1.52
C THR A 196 13.17 -7.53 -1.22
N GLN A 197 13.55 -6.32 -0.82
CA GLN A 197 14.93 -6.01 -0.41
C GLN A 197 15.36 -6.84 0.80
N LYS A 198 14.50 -6.97 1.82
CA LYS A 198 14.84 -7.73 3.01
C LYS A 198 14.98 -9.22 2.72
N ARG A 199 14.10 -9.80 1.88
CA ARG A 199 14.27 -11.17 1.36
C ARG A 199 15.61 -11.34 0.66
N ALA A 200 15.98 -10.44 -0.25
CA ALA A 200 17.27 -10.50 -0.93
C ALA A 200 18.45 -10.51 0.07
N THR A 201 18.41 -9.64 1.09
CA THR A 201 19.41 -9.60 2.16
C THR A 201 19.47 -10.90 2.96
N MET A 202 18.32 -11.49 3.33
CA MET A 202 18.26 -12.78 4.02
C MET A 202 18.90 -13.90 3.20
N LYS A 203 18.56 -13.98 1.91
CA LYS A 203 19.13 -14.97 0.98
C LYS A 203 20.64 -14.81 0.83
N LYS A 204 21.14 -13.57 0.77
CA LYS A 204 22.58 -13.25 0.77
C LYS A 204 23.25 -13.71 2.07
N ALA A 205 22.64 -13.48 3.23
CA ALA A 205 23.16 -13.92 4.52
C ALA A 205 23.25 -15.45 4.61
N ILE A 206 22.21 -16.17 4.16
CA ILE A 206 22.22 -17.63 4.08
C ILE A 206 23.35 -18.11 3.17
N ARG A 207 23.48 -17.56 1.97
CA ARG A 207 24.57 -17.89 1.05
C ARG A 207 25.94 -17.69 1.71
N ALA A 208 26.16 -16.55 2.36
CA ALA A 208 27.43 -16.23 3.02
C ALA A 208 27.75 -17.21 4.17
N SER A 209 26.73 -17.69 4.89
CA SER A 209 26.89 -18.66 5.99
C SER A 209 27.42 -20.02 5.54
N LEU A 210 27.23 -20.36 4.27
CA LEU A 210 27.69 -21.61 3.66
C LEU A 210 29.14 -21.54 3.14
N LYS A 211 29.84 -20.41 3.37
CA LYS A 211 31.22 -20.14 2.93
C LYS A 211 31.44 -20.54 1.46
N PRO A 212 30.74 -19.87 0.51
CA PRO A 212 30.83 -20.23 -0.90
C PRO A 212 32.27 -20.08 -1.37
N VAL A 213 32.77 -21.09 -2.07
CA VAL A 213 34.07 -21.08 -2.72
C VAL A 213 33.81 -20.88 -4.20
N THR A 214 34.30 -19.77 -4.74
CA THR A 214 34.23 -19.52 -6.19
C THR A 214 35.52 -20.00 -6.82
N ASP A 215 35.42 -20.99 -7.70
CA ASP A 215 36.54 -21.35 -8.56
C ASP A 215 36.84 -20.17 -9.51
N LYS A 216 38.09 -19.72 -9.52
CA LYS A 216 38.52 -18.55 -10.30
C LYS A 216 38.44 -18.79 -11.79
N ASP A 217 38.65 -20.04 -12.22
CA ASP A 217 38.76 -20.39 -13.63
C ASP A 217 37.36 -20.63 -14.23
N THR A 218 36.50 -21.35 -13.51
CA THR A 218 35.17 -21.72 -13.99
C THR A 218 34.07 -20.75 -13.56
N LYS A 219 34.32 -19.88 -12.58
CA LYS A 219 33.33 -19.04 -11.88
C LYS A 219 32.15 -19.83 -11.28
N VAL A 220 32.30 -21.15 -11.15
CA VAL A 220 31.31 -22.01 -10.51
C VAL A 220 31.40 -21.79 -9.00
N VAL A 221 30.25 -21.57 -8.39
CA VAL A 221 30.15 -21.39 -6.94
C VAL A 221 29.81 -22.73 -6.33
N THR A 222 30.78 -23.29 -5.62
CA THR A 222 30.60 -24.48 -4.78
C THR A 222 30.48 -24.06 -3.32
N TYR A 223 29.99 -24.96 -2.47
CA TYR A 223 29.94 -24.75 -1.03
C TYR A 223 30.99 -25.63 -0.38
N ALA A 224 31.54 -25.19 0.76
CA ALA A 224 32.53 -25.99 1.47
C ALA A 224 31.96 -27.38 1.80
N GLU A 225 32.62 -28.44 1.34
CA GLU A 225 32.24 -29.82 1.69
C GLU A 225 32.35 -30.05 3.20
N ASP A 226 33.35 -29.41 3.82
CA ASP A 226 33.52 -29.40 5.26
C ASP A 226 32.48 -28.50 5.91
N THR A 227 31.34 -29.11 6.27
CA THR A 227 30.23 -28.43 6.94
C THR A 227 30.63 -27.81 8.28
N LYS A 228 31.78 -28.17 8.86
CA LYS A 228 32.35 -27.52 10.06
C LYS A 228 32.77 -26.08 9.82
N LYS A 229 32.97 -25.67 8.57
CA LYS A 229 33.29 -24.28 8.21
C LYS A 229 32.06 -23.39 8.07
N HIS A 230 30.86 -23.98 8.01
CA HIS A 230 29.63 -23.20 7.91
C HIS A 230 29.42 -22.41 9.20
N ASP A 231 28.79 -21.24 9.10
CA ASP A 231 28.37 -20.54 10.31
C ASP A 231 27.28 -21.37 11.02
N ASN A 232 27.38 -21.48 12.34
CA ASN A 232 26.31 -22.10 13.12
C ASN A 232 25.00 -21.30 12.97
N ILE A 233 23.87 -21.95 13.29
CA ILE A 233 22.55 -21.36 13.06
C ILE A 233 22.33 -20.06 13.84
N TYR A 234 22.90 -19.94 15.04
CA TYR A 234 22.83 -18.73 15.86
C TYR A 234 23.56 -17.55 15.21
N LYS A 235 24.78 -17.77 14.70
CA LYS A 235 25.55 -16.75 13.97
C LYS A 235 24.81 -16.28 12.71
N LEU A 236 24.22 -17.20 11.96
CA LEU A 236 23.41 -16.86 10.79
C LEU A 236 22.16 -16.06 11.18
N ALA A 237 21.39 -16.51 12.19
CA ALA A 237 20.23 -15.77 12.67
C ALA A 237 20.60 -14.36 13.17
N SER A 238 21.70 -14.26 13.94
CA SER A 238 22.27 -12.99 14.41
C SER A 238 22.62 -12.05 13.24
N ALA A 239 23.18 -12.59 12.15
CA ALA A 239 23.48 -11.80 10.96
C ALA A 239 22.21 -11.31 10.25
N ILE A 240 21.12 -12.08 10.26
CA ILE A 240 19.84 -11.72 9.63
C ILE A 240 19.11 -10.62 10.42
N VAL A 241 19.13 -10.69 11.76
CA VAL A 241 18.51 -9.68 12.65
C VAL A 241 19.39 -8.45 12.88
N LYS A 242 20.65 -8.47 12.42
CA LYS A 242 21.54 -7.32 12.58
C LYS A 242 20.91 -6.04 12.01
N GLY A 243 20.79 -5.02 12.85
CA GLY A 243 20.18 -3.74 12.49
C GLY A 243 18.65 -3.75 12.46
N THR A 244 18.00 -4.79 12.99
CA THR A 244 16.56 -4.83 13.24
C THR A 244 16.27 -4.79 14.74
N ASN A 245 14.99 -4.65 15.08
CA ASN A 245 14.52 -4.69 16.47
C ASN A 245 14.20 -6.11 16.96
N CYS A 246 14.48 -7.14 16.16
CA CYS A 246 14.17 -8.53 16.48
C CYS A 246 15.31 -9.14 17.30
N THR A 247 15.00 -9.91 18.33
CA THR A 247 15.98 -10.73 19.06
C THR A 247 16.11 -12.13 18.48
N VAL A 248 17.26 -12.78 18.69
CA VAL A 248 17.46 -14.16 18.28
C VAL A 248 16.85 -15.10 19.32
N ASN A 249 15.86 -15.88 18.90
CA ASN A 249 15.22 -16.90 19.71
C ASN A 249 15.21 -18.27 19.00
N VAL A 250 14.80 -19.33 19.71
CA VAL A 250 14.80 -20.71 19.21
C VAL A 250 13.94 -20.85 17.95
N ILE A 251 12.77 -20.20 17.95
CA ILE A 251 11.80 -20.25 16.86
C ILE A 251 12.40 -19.62 15.60
N LEU A 252 12.99 -18.43 15.70
CA LEU A 252 13.69 -17.77 14.60
C LEU A 252 14.81 -18.67 14.05
N CYS A 253 15.62 -19.26 14.93
CA CYS A 253 16.67 -20.20 14.50
C CYS A 253 16.08 -21.37 13.71
N SER A 254 14.92 -21.91 14.10
CA SER A 254 14.26 -23.00 13.37
C SER A 254 13.79 -22.59 11.97
N ARG A 255 13.23 -21.38 11.83
CA ARG A 255 12.83 -20.80 10.53
C ARG A 255 14.04 -20.57 9.63
N VAL A 256 15.11 -19.99 10.16
CA VAL A 256 16.37 -19.77 9.43
C VAL A 256 17.02 -21.11 9.02
N ALA A 257 16.91 -22.15 9.85
CA ALA A 257 17.39 -23.50 9.53
C ALA A 257 16.60 -24.10 8.37
N LEU A 258 15.27 -23.91 8.34
CA LEU A 258 14.44 -24.31 7.21
C LEU A 258 14.86 -23.57 5.92
N MET A 259 15.03 -22.25 5.99
CA MET A 259 15.51 -21.45 4.86
C MET A 259 16.85 -21.98 4.32
N ARG A 260 17.81 -22.27 5.20
CA ARG A 260 19.11 -22.82 4.81
C ARG A 260 18.98 -24.21 4.19
N LYS A 261 18.14 -25.08 4.74
CA LYS A 261 17.84 -26.42 4.20
C LYS A 261 17.27 -26.34 2.78
N VAL A 262 16.34 -25.42 2.52
CA VAL A 262 15.75 -25.20 1.19
C VAL A 262 16.79 -24.59 0.24
N TYR A 263 17.58 -23.62 0.71
CA TYR A 263 18.58 -22.93 -0.11
C TYR A 263 19.65 -23.90 -0.65
N LEU A 264 20.09 -24.86 0.17
CA LEU A 264 21.04 -25.89 -0.25
C LEU A 264 20.54 -26.77 -1.40
N LYS A 265 19.21 -26.95 -1.52
CA LYS A 265 18.58 -27.71 -2.62
C LYS A 265 18.25 -26.82 -3.81
N HIS A 266 17.84 -25.57 -3.55
CA HIS A 266 17.29 -24.64 -4.53
C HIS A 266 17.87 -23.23 -4.31
N PRO A 267 19.14 -22.96 -4.70
CA PRO A 267 19.74 -21.63 -4.53
C PRO A 267 19.25 -20.60 -5.56
N ASP A 268 18.52 -21.05 -6.57
CA ASP A 268 18.06 -20.30 -7.75
C ASP A 268 16.89 -19.34 -7.46
N SER A 269 16.28 -18.79 -8.50
CA SER A 269 15.14 -17.88 -8.38
C SER A 269 13.89 -18.52 -7.73
N LYS A 270 13.77 -19.86 -7.74
CA LYS A 270 12.64 -20.60 -7.16
C LYS A 270 12.78 -20.86 -5.66
N PHE A 271 13.88 -20.38 -5.05
CA PHE A 271 14.15 -20.54 -3.62
C PHE A 271 12.94 -20.21 -2.73
N TRP A 272 12.29 -19.05 -2.94
CA TRP A 272 11.16 -18.62 -2.11
C TRP A 272 9.93 -19.50 -2.34
N ASP A 273 9.61 -19.82 -3.59
CA ASP A 273 8.48 -20.70 -3.92
C ASP A 273 8.65 -22.09 -3.29
N LYS A 274 9.89 -22.60 -3.25
CA LYS A 274 10.23 -23.87 -2.58
C LYS A 274 10.25 -23.78 -1.06
N LEU A 275 10.51 -22.60 -0.51
CA LEU A 275 10.41 -22.37 0.92
C LEU A 275 8.95 -22.36 1.35
N ASP A 276 8.09 -21.66 0.61
CA ASP A 276 6.66 -21.55 0.87
C ASP A 276 6.00 -22.93 0.78
N ALA A 277 6.25 -23.68 -0.30
CA ALA A 277 5.76 -25.05 -0.42
C ALA A 277 6.21 -25.95 0.76
N LYS A 278 7.44 -25.75 1.27
CA LYS A 278 7.93 -26.55 2.40
C LYS A 278 7.31 -26.14 3.73
N LEU A 279 6.88 -24.89 3.88
CA LEU A 279 6.11 -24.45 5.04
C LEU A 279 4.72 -25.07 5.02
N ASP A 280 4.08 -25.11 3.86
CA ASP A 280 2.76 -25.71 3.70
C ASP A 280 2.81 -27.21 3.99
N GLU A 281 3.81 -27.94 3.48
CA GLU A 281 4.03 -29.35 3.86
C GLU A 281 4.16 -29.54 5.38
N ILE A 282 4.87 -28.65 6.09
CA ILE A 282 5.03 -28.75 7.56
C ILE A 282 3.69 -28.46 8.28
N ARG A 283 2.84 -27.60 7.73
CA ARG A 283 1.51 -27.29 8.29
C ARG A 283 0.52 -28.40 8.04
N GLU A 284 0.52 -28.96 6.83
CA GLU A 284 -0.28 -30.13 6.46
C GLU A 284 0.08 -31.32 7.37
N ASP A 285 1.37 -31.59 7.57
CA ASP A 285 1.86 -32.63 8.49
C ASP A 285 1.44 -32.39 9.95
N ALA A 286 1.17 -31.13 10.32
CA ALA A 286 0.74 -30.76 11.68
C ALA A 286 -0.78 -30.85 11.88
N ASP A 287 -1.58 -30.93 10.81
CA ASP A 287 -3.05 -31.00 10.85
C ASP A 287 -3.69 -29.94 11.76
N GLY A 288 -3.14 -28.71 11.70
CA GLY A 288 -3.58 -27.60 12.55
C GLY A 288 -3.17 -27.67 14.03
N ASP A 289 -2.51 -28.73 14.51
CA ASP A 289 -2.01 -28.82 15.90
C ASP A 289 -0.75 -27.94 16.08
N PRO A 290 -0.81 -26.86 16.88
CA PRO A 290 0.35 -25.99 17.12
C PRO A 290 1.54 -26.74 17.72
N LYS A 291 1.30 -27.80 18.52
CA LYS A 291 2.39 -28.58 19.14
C LYS A 291 3.15 -29.41 18.10
N GLN A 292 2.45 -29.99 17.12
CA GLN A 292 3.10 -30.72 16.02
C GLN A 292 3.87 -29.77 15.10
N LEU A 293 3.32 -28.58 14.83
CA LEU A 293 4.01 -27.55 14.07
C LEU A 293 5.34 -27.16 14.72
N VAL A 294 5.32 -26.86 16.03
CA VAL A 294 6.55 -26.55 16.81
C VAL A 294 7.52 -27.74 16.79
N ARG A 295 7.02 -28.97 16.87
CA ARG A 295 7.85 -30.19 16.79
C ARG A 295 8.52 -30.33 15.42
N GLY A 296 7.81 -30.05 14.33
CA GLY A 296 8.33 -30.06 12.96
C GLY A 296 9.49 -29.07 12.79
N PHE A 297 9.31 -27.82 13.23
CA PHE A 297 10.37 -26.82 13.21
C PHE A 297 11.57 -27.18 14.09
N ARG A 298 11.33 -27.71 15.30
CA ARG A 298 12.41 -28.20 16.17
C ARG A 298 13.22 -29.30 15.50
N HIS A 299 12.55 -30.24 14.83
CA HIS A 299 13.23 -31.30 14.08
C HIS A 299 14.12 -30.75 12.97
N VAL A 300 13.65 -29.74 12.21
CA VAL A 300 14.44 -29.06 11.19
C VAL A 300 15.67 -28.38 11.80
N LEU A 301 15.52 -27.71 12.94
CA LEU A 301 16.63 -27.07 13.65
C LEU A 301 17.68 -28.09 14.12
N GLU A 302 17.25 -29.21 14.69
CA GLU A 302 18.16 -30.29 15.11
C GLU A 302 18.94 -30.89 13.93
N GLN A 303 18.29 -31.11 12.78
CA GLN A 303 18.95 -31.58 11.57
C GLN A 303 20.01 -30.59 11.08
N ASP A 304 19.68 -29.31 11.09
CA ASP A 304 20.58 -28.24 10.67
C ASP A 304 21.79 -28.12 11.61
N GLN A 305 21.58 -28.17 12.92
CA GLN A 305 22.65 -28.19 13.91
C GLN A 305 23.58 -29.39 13.73
N LYS A 306 23.02 -30.61 13.58
CA LYS A 306 23.82 -31.83 13.31
C LYS A 306 24.67 -31.69 12.04
N LYS A 307 24.14 -31.03 11.01
CA LYS A 307 24.82 -30.88 9.72
C LYS A 307 25.88 -29.79 9.71
N HIS A 308 25.62 -28.62 10.30
CA HIS A 308 26.38 -27.38 10.06
C HIS A 308 27.18 -26.84 11.25
N GLY A 309 27.26 -27.53 12.38
CA GLY A 309 28.21 -27.11 13.41
C GLY A 309 28.06 -27.76 14.78
N LYS A 310 29.16 -27.70 15.54
CA LYS A 310 29.19 -27.91 16.99
C LYS A 310 28.60 -26.68 17.69
N LYS A 311 27.95 -26.87 18.85
CA LYS A 311 27.43 -25.79 19.70
C LYS A 311 28.60 -24.96 20.26
N ASP A 312 29.08 -23.99 19.49
CA ASP A 312 30.07 -23.01 19.94
C ASP A 312 29.40 -21.79 20.64
N TYR A 313 28.08 -21.84 20.82
CA TYR A 313 27.28 -20.88 21.59
C TYR A 313 26.77 -21.56 22.86
N LYS A 314 26.60 -20.79 23.94
CA LYS A 314 25.98 -21.30 25.16
C LYS A 314 24.47 -21.34 24.95
N ASP A 315 23.78 -22.34 25.49
CA ASP A 315 22.31 -22.38 25.42
C ASP A 315 21.68 -21.11 26.03
N SER A 316 22.37 -20.41 26.94
CA SER A 316 22.00 -19.09 27.47
C SER A 316 21.99 -17.94 26.46
N ASP A 317 22.62 -18.11 25.29
CA ASP A 317 22.70 -17.07 24.27
C ASP A 317 21.43 -16.99 23.42
N ILE A 318 20.60 -18.04 23.45
CA ILE A 318 19.32 -18.09 22.74
C ILE A 318 18.20 -17.83 23.74
N GLN A 319 17.39 -16.80 23.47
CA GLN A 319 16.20 -16.54 24.29
C GLN A 319 15.11 -17.55 23.92
N ASP A 320 14.47 -18.16 24.93
CA ASP A 320 13.29 -19.00 24.71
C ASP A 320 12.04 -18.15 24.43
N ALA A 321 11.98 -16.94 25.02
CA ALA A 321 10.85 -16.02 24.86
C ALA A 321 11.03 -15.11 23.64
N VAL A 322 9.90 -14.85 22.96
CA VAL A 322 9.80 -13.83 21.90
C VAL A 322 9.83 -12.44 22.54
N ASP A 323 10.50 -11.49 21.90
CA ASP A 323 10.53 -10.11 22.39
C ASP A 323 9.15 -9.42 22.26
N ASN A 324 8.90 -8.40 23.07
CA ASN A 324 7.63 -7.67 23.07
C ASN A 324 7.31 -6.99 21.72
N PHE A 325 8.30 -6.75 20.87
CA PHE A 325 8.10 -6.10 19.59
C PHE A 325 7.61 -7.11 18.54
N GLN A 326 8.26 -8.26 18.47
CA GLN A 326 7.90 -9.37 17.62
C GLN A 326 6.55 -9.97 18.04
N GLN A 327 6.27 -10.10 19.34
CA GLN A 327 4.96 -10.54 19.81
C GLN A 327 3.83 -9.64 19.29
N LYS A 328 4.00 -8.31 19.30
CA LYS A 328 3.01 -7.38 18.73
C LYS A 328 2.81 -7.56 17.22
N VAL A 329 3.86 -7.92 16.49
CA VAL A 329 3.78 -8.20 15.05
C VAL A 329 3.03 -9.51 14.83
N ASP A 330 3.36 -10.54 15.60
CA ASP A 330 2.72 -11.85 15.52
C ASP A 330 1.23 -11.78 15.88
N ASP A 331 0.86 -11.02 16.92
CA ASP A 331 -0.53 -10.78 17.32
C ASP A 331 -1.37 -10.13 16.19
N ILE A 332 -0.76 -9.26 15.38
CA ILE A 332 -1.45 -8.62 14.25
C ILE A 332 -1.61 -9.61 13.08
N ILE A 333 -0.61 -10.45 12.83
CA ILE A 333 -0.67 -11.48 11.79
C ILE A 333 -1.77 -12.52 12.11
N ASP A 334 -1.89 -12.93 13.38
CA ASP A 334 -2.90 -13.93 13.79
C ASP A 334 -4.34 -13.40 13.62
N VAL A 335 -4.60 -12.12 13.90
CA VAL A 335 -5.93 -11.50 13.69
C VAL A 335 -6.33 -11.51 12.22
N ASN A 336 -5.38 -11.27 11.32
CA ASN A 336 -5.65 -11.30 9.88
C ASN A 336 -5.98 -12.71 9.40
N ALA A 337 -5.22 -13.71 9.85
CA ALA A 337 -5.47 -15.10 9.49
C ALA A 337 -6.86 -15.58 9.92
N ALA A 338 -7.36 -15.11 11.08
CA ALA A 338 -8.72 -15.40 11.54
C ALA A 338 -9.78 -14.70 10.68
N THR A 339 -9.58 -13.43 10.34
CA THR A 339 -10.56 -12.63 9.58
C THR A 339 -10.77 -13.18 8.17
N THR A 340 -9.71 -13.68 7.53
CA THR A 340 -9.82 -14.28 6.18
C THR A 340 -10.57 -15.61 6.17
N ALA A 341 -10.61 -16.35 7.28
CA ALA A 341 -11.25 -17.66 7.33
C ALA A 341 -12.79 -17.58 7.39
N ASP A 342 -13.34 -16.43 7.82
CA ASP A 342 -14.78 -16.24 8.01
C ASP A 342 -15.49 -15.68 6.75
N ASP A 343 -14.75 -15.19 5.75
CA ASP A 343 -15.31 -14.54 4.54
C ASP A 343 -15.58 -15.53 3.38
N ASP A 344 -15.08 -16.77 3.46
CA ASP A 344 -15.22 -17.79 2.40
C ASP A 344 -16.56 -18.57 2.45
N GLY A 345 -17.56 -18.05 3.16
CA GLY A 345 -18.57 -18.88 3.84
C GLY A 345 -20.04 -18.60 3.61
N GLU A 346 -20.48 -17.86 2.59
CA GLU A 346 -21.90 -17.90 2.19
C GLU A 346 -22.03 -17.72 0.68
N PRO A 347 -22.21 -18.81 -0.11
CA PRO A 347 -22.57 -18.67 -1.51
C PRO A 347 -23.95 -18.00 -1.56
N ASP A 348 -24.01 -16.79 -2.11
CA ASP A 348 -25.25 -16.11 -2.46
C ASP A 348 -26.13 -17.08 -3.26
N ALA A 349 -27.07 -17.72 -2.55
CA ALA A 349 -28.10 -18.53 -3.17
C ALA A 349 -28.97 -17.55 -3.96
N GLU A 350 -28.72 -17.45 -5.26
CA GLU A 350 -29.57 -16.72 -6.18
C GLU A 350 -31.04 -17.15 -5.93
N PRO A 351 -31.94 -16.21 -5.59
CA PRO A 351 -33.34 -16.54 -5.45
C PRO A 351 -33.87 -16.94 -6.83
N SER A 352 -34.17 -18.23 -6.98
CA SER A 352 -34.93 -18.81 -8.08
C SER A 352 -36.25 -18.05 -8.23
N GLU A 353 -36.34 -17.14 -9.20
CA GLU A 353 -37.61 -16.57 -9.65
C GLU A 353 -38.49 -17.70 -10.19
N GLY A 354 -39.64 -17.90 -9.53
CA GLY A 354 -40.70 -18.82 -9.95
C GLY A 354 -41.92 -18.09 -10.46
#